data_AF-A0A977ICX5-F1
#
_entry.id   AF-A0A977ICX5-F1
#
_cell.length_a   1.000
_cell.length_b   1.000
_cell.length_c   1.000
_cell.angle_alpha   90.00
_cell.angle_beta   90.00
_cell.angle_gamma   90.00
#
_symmetry.space_group_name_H-M   'P 1'
#
loop_
_entity.id
_entity.type
_entity.pdbx_description
1 polymer ?
#
loop_
_entity_poly.entity_id
_entity_poly.type
_entity_poly.pdbx_seq_one_letter_code
_entity_poly.pdbx_strand_id
1 'polypeptide(L)'
;MGLSVTPFLKDALMDLYFRETCDQEGWAYVSPKDISFKEKNTLAFSKGPRRIIQVKVHGQFVPEIREAAAVFDYLACKVGQKEHGATAVIVASPLALCWVKTRNGKNFTDGQLDQMARIKLPLAVFRVRDVLAPPAKIETKWETKSGKEWLDEIDDKREEAESDDDYL
;
A
#
# COMPACT_ATOMS: atom_id res chain seq x y z
N MET A 1 19.15 -32.59 0.89
CA MET A 1 17.98 -31.76 1.26
C MET A 1 18.16 -30.40 0.61
N GLY A 2 17.28 -30.03 -0.33
CA GLY A 2 17.33 -28.70 -0.94
C GLY A 2 16.82 -27.66 0.06
N LEU A 3 17.53 -26.54 0.20
CA LEU A 3 17.06 -25.39 0.98
C LEU A 3 15.85 -24.78 0.26
N SER A 4 14.65 -25.06 0.74
CA SER A 4 13.43 -24.42 0.24
C SER A 4 13.32 -22.99 0.77
N VAL A 5 13.01 -22.03 -0.10
CA VAL A 5 12.75 -20.64 0.32
C VAL A 5 11.50 -20.60 1.19
N THR A 6 11.64 -20.11 2.43
CA THR A 6 10.54 -20.04 3.39
C THR A 6 9.53 -18.96 3.01
N PRO A 7 8.27 -19.05 3.49
CA PRO A 7 7.29 -17.98 3.30
C PRO A 7 7.79 -16.61 3.78
N PHE A 8 8.49 -16.59 4.93
CA PHE A 8 9.11 -15.37 5.46
C PHE A 8 10.09 -14.71 4.48
N LEU A 9 10.94 -15.50 3.82
CA LEU A 9 11.89 -14.99 2.82
C LEU A 9 11.16 -14.43 1.59
N LYS A 10 10.05 -15.05 1.17
CA LYS A 10 9.22 -14.53 0.08
C LYS A 10 8.60 -13.19 0.45
N ASP A 11 8.07 -13.06 1.67
CA ASP A 11 7.49 -11.80 2.15
C ASP A 11 8.54 -10.69 2.22
N ALA A 12 9.75 -11.01 2.72
CA ALA A 12 10.84 -10.04 2.79
C ALA A 12 11.29 -9.57 1.40
N LEU A 13 11.35 -10.47 0.42
CA LEU A 13 11.65 -10.12 -0.97
C LEU A 13 10.54 -9.26 -1.59
N MET A 14 9.28 -9.60 -1.32
CA MET A 14 8.13 -8.81 -1.78
C MET A 14 8.15 -7.38 -1.21
N ASP A 15 8.45 -7.24 0.08
CA ASP A 15 8.64 -5.94 0.72
C ASP A 15 9.81 -5.16 0.08
N LEU A 16 10.89 -5.83 -0.30
CA LEU A 16 12.01 -5.20 -1.00
C LEU A 16 11.60 -4.70 -2.39
N TYR A 17 10.92 -5.53 -3.18
CA TYR A 17 10.42 -5.13 -4.51
C TYR A 17 9.44 -3.96 -4.43
N PHE A 18 8.57 -3.94 -3.42
CA PHE A 18 7.68 -2.82 -3.17
C PHE A 18 8.46 -1.52 -2.95
N ARG A 19 9.45 -1.53 -2.04
CA ARG A 19 10.25 -0.33 -1.72
C ARG A 19 11.02 0.19 -2.92
N GLU A 20 11.59 -0.71 -3.71
CA GLU A 20 12.31 -0.39 -4.95
C GLU A 20 11.35 0.20 -5.99
N THR A 21 10.18 -0.41 -6.19
CA THR A 21 9.15 0.10 -7.12
C THR A 21 8.68 1.49 -6.69
N CYS A 22 8.44 1.71 -5.40
CA CYS A 22 8.09 3.03 -4.89
C CYS A 22 9.17 4.07 -5.24
N ASP A 23 10.44 3.76 -5.02
CA ASP A 23 11.51 4.72 -5.30
C ASP A 23 11.61 5.06 -6.79
N GLN A 24 11.55 4.05 -7.66
CA GLN A 24 11.61 4.18 -9.12
C GLN A 24 10.42 4.96 -9.68
N GLU A 25 9.22 4.69 -9.18
CA GLU A 25 8.00 5.38 -9.61
C GLU A 25 7.79 6.73 -8.90
N GLY A 26 8.67 7.12 -7.99
CA GLY A 26 8.62 8.41 -7.30
C GLY A 26 7.61 8.49 -6.15
N TRP A 27 7.18 7.36 -5.62
CA TRP A 27 6.44 7.26 -4.36
C TRP A 27 7.38 7.26 -3.16
N ALA A 28 6.87 7.71 -2.01
CA ALA A 28 7.47 7.52 -0.71
C ALA A 28 6.51 6.68 0.13
N TYR A 29 7.01 5.96 1.13
CA TYR A 29 6.20 5.04 1.94
C TYR A 29 6.56 5.16 3.42
N VAL A 30 5.64 4.81 4.29
CA VAL A 30 5.87 4.67 5.73
C VAL A 30 5.19 3.40 6.21
N SER A 31 5.89 2.61 7.04
CA SER A 31 5.25 1.45 7.67
C SER A 31 4.36 1.94 8.80
N PRO A 32 3.22 1.29 9.09
CA PRO A 32 2.35 1.64 10.20
C PRO A 32 3.06 1.82 11.54
N LYS A 33 4.07 0.99 11.80
CA LYS A 33 4.85 1.01 13.05
C LYS A 33 5.66 2.29 13.22
N ASP A 34 5.98 2.94 12.10
CA ASP A 34 6.78 4.16 12.05
C ASP A 34 5.91 5.42 11.90
N ILE A 35 4.58 5.26 11.76
CA ILE A 35 3.64 6.38 11.68
C ILE A 35 3.64 7.12 13.01
N SER A 36 4.31 8.26 13.01
CA SER A 36 4.33 9.21 14.11
C SER A 36 4.06 10.60 13.58
N PHE A 37 2.95 11.19 14.02
CA PHE A 37 2.62 12.56 13.68
C PHE A 37 3.54 13.51 14.42
N LYS A 38 4.41 14.18 13.68
CA LYS A 38 5.14 15.37 14.14
C LYS A 38 4.23 16.60 14.07
N GLU A 39 4.75 17.74 14.48
CA GLU A 39 4.02 19.02 14.53
C GLU A 39 3.09 19.24 13.33
N LYS A 40 1.85 19.68 13.63
CA LYS A 40 0.83 20.11 12.66
C LYS A 40 0.54 19.09 11.53
N ASN A 41 0.35 17.81 11.90
CA ASN A 41 -0.05 16.71 11.01
C ASN A 41 1.02 16.31 9.98
N THR A 42 2.29 16.42 10.36
CA THR A 42 3.41 16.06 9.48
C THR A 42 3.86 14.63 9.74
N LEU A 43 3.97 13.82 8.70
CA LEU A 43 4.48 12.45 8.74
C LEU A 43 5.83 12.36 8.02
N ALA A 44 6.69 11.44 8.45
CA ALA A 44 7.96 11.15 7.79
C ALA A 44 7.80 9.90 6.91
N PHE A 45 8.01 10.06 5.60
CA PHE A 45 7.99 8.96 4.64
C PHE A 45 9.39 8.66 4.14
N SER A 46 9.70 7.38 3.96
CA SER A 46 10.94 6.90 3.33
C SER A 46 10.82 6.94 1.81
N LYS A 47 11.87 7.42 1.13
CA LYS A 47 12.03 7.40 -0.33
C LYS A 47 13.40 6.80 -0.69
N GLY A 48 13.41 5.49 -0.90
CA GLY A 48 14.65 4.73 -1.02
C GLY A 48 15.40 4.62 0.32
N PRO A 49 16.66 4.14 0.31
CA PRO A 49 17.32 3.63 1.51
C PRO A 49 17.75 4.70 2.53
N ARG A 50 17.81 5.98 2.15
CA ARG A 50 18.35 7.05 3.03
C ARG A 50 17.59 8.37 2.99
N ARG A 51 16.57 8.52 2.15
CA ARG A 51 15.85 9.79 2.02
C ARG A 51 14.58 9.71 2.84
N ILE A 52 14.42 10.68 3.74
CA ILE A 52 13.17 10.88 4.48
C ILE A 52 12.54 12.17 3.97
N ILE A 53 11.27 12.10 3.63
CA ILE A 53 10.47 13.23 3.15
C ILE A 53 9.42 13.52 4.21
N GLN A 54 9.34 14.78 4.62
CA GLN A 54 8.28 15.22 5.50
C GLN A 54 7.04 15.53 4.67
N VAL A 55 5.91 14.95 5.04
CA VAL A 55 4.65 15.07 4.33
C VAL A 55 3.62 15.66 5.27
N LYS A 56 3.13 16.86 4.96
CA LYS A 56 2.03 17.47 5.72
C LYS A 56 0.70 16.93 5.23
N VAL A 57 0.02 16.18 6.10
CA VAL A 57 -1.27 15.55 5.81
C VAL A 57 -2.41 16.48 6.21
N HIS A 58 -3.46 16.53 5.38
CA HIS A 58 -4.67 17.27 5.71
C HIS A 58 -5.34 16.67 6.96
N GLY A 59 -5.76 17.51 7.91
CA GLY A 59 -6.26 17.08 9.22
C GLY A 59 -7.42 16.07 9.16
N GLN A 60 -8.21 16.12 8.08
CA GLN A 60 -9.34 15.21 7.85
C GLN A 60 -8.95 13.73 7.73
N PHE A 61 -7.71 13.42 7.32
CA PHE A 61 -7.23 12.04 7.15
C PHE A 61 -6.50 11.51 8.37
N VAL A 62 -6.18 12.37 9.35
CA VAL A 62 -5.45 11.97 10.57
C VAL A 62 -6.20 10.89 11.37
N PRO A 63 -7.53 10.96 11.57
CA PRO A 63 -8.25 9.91 12.28
C PRO A 63 -8.15 8.57 11.57
N GLU A 64 -8.38 8.55 10.26
CA GLU A 64 -8.28 7.34 9.44
C GLU A 64 -6.88 6.74 9.47
N ILE A 65 -5.84 7.57 9.37
CA ILE A 65 -4.44 7.11 9.44
C ILE A 65 -4.13 6.41 10.77
N ARG A 66 -4.70 6.87 11.88
CA ARG A 66 -4.50 6.23 13.18
C ARG A 66 -5.24 4.89 13.29
N GLU A 67 -6.43 4.79 12.71
CA GLU A 67 -7.26 3.58 12.77
C GLU A 67 -6.77 2.50 11.80
N ALA A 68 -6.59 2.85 10.53
CA ALA A 68 -6.25 1.92 9.47
C ALA A 68 -4.77 1.50 9.46
N ALA A 69 -3.89 2.20 10.19
CA ALA A 69 -2.48 1.84 10.30
C ALA A 69 -2.29 0.38 10.75
N ALA A 70 -3.09 -0.12 11.68
CA ALA A 70 -2.94 -1.49 12.16
C ALA A 70 -3.35 -2.57 11.14
N VAL A 71 -3.98 -2.18 10.02
CA VAL A 71 -4.68 -3.07 9.10
C VAL A 71 -3.93 -3.28 7.77
N PHE A 72 -3.27 -2.24 7.27
CA PHE A 72 -2.57 -2.27 5.98
C PHE A 72 -1.04 -2.27 6.15
N ASP A 73 -0.31 -2.70 5.13
CA ASP A 73 1.15 -2.93 5.21
C ASP A 73 1.94 -1.62 5.20
N TYR A 74 1.50 -0.63 4.39
CA TYR A 74 2.13 0.69 4.28
C TYR A 74 1.10 1.78 4.03
N LEU A 75 1.48 3.02 4.35
CA LEU A 75 0.89 4.22 3.76
C LEU A 75 1.89 4.77 2.74
N ALA A 76 1.47 4.95 1.50
CA ALA A 76 2.29 5.49 0.42
C ALA A 76 1.82 6.88 0.01
N CYS A 77 2.78 7.73 -0.36
CA CYS A 77 2.57 9.10 -0.80
C CYS A 77 3.26 9.35 -2.14
N LYS A 78 2.54 9.86 -3.14
CA LYS A 78 3.17 10.32 -4.38
C LYS A 78 3.95 11.59 -4.07
N VAL A 79 5.24 11.60 -4.37
CA VAL A 79 6.07 12.78 -4.14
C VAL A 79 5.90 13.72 -5.34
N GLY A 80 5.17 14.83 -5.15
CA GLY A 80 5.01 15.90 -6.14
C GLY A 80 6.25 16.81 -6.27
N GLN A 81 6.14 17.87 -7.08
CA GLN A 81 7.20 18.87 -7.20
C GLN A 81 7.37 19.63 -5.86
N LYS A 82 8.62 19.76 -5.41
CA LYS A 82 9.00 20.55 -4.23
C LYS A 82 8.57 22.01 -4.42
N GLU A 83 7.87 22.60 -3.45
CA GLU A 83 7.92 24.05 -3.33
C GLU A 83 9.35 24.48 -3.00
N HIS A 84 9.84 25.50 -3.70
CA HIS A 84 11.10 26.15 -3.39
C HIS A 84 11.02 26.72 -1.96
N GLY A 85 11.76 26.11 -1.02
CA GLY A 85 12.13 26.76 0.23
C GLY A 85 11.97 25.97 1.53
N ALA A 86 11.22 24.86 1.56
CA ALA A 86 11.05 24.09 2.79
C ALA A 86 11.22 22.58 2.58
N THR A 87 11.87 21.93 3.54
CA THR A 87 12.18 20.49 3.62
C THR A 87 10.96 19.55 3.66
N ALA A 88 9.75 20.08 3.49
CA ALA A 88 8.49 19.34 3.56
C ALA A 88 7.69 19.42 2.25
N VAL A 89 7.13 18.28 1.84
CA VAL A 89 6.17 18.13 0.75
C VAL A 89 4.76 18.29 1.31
N ILE A 90 3.98 19.19 0.73
CA ILE A 90 2.58 19.36 1.10
C ILE A 90 1.75 18.45 0.20
N VAL A 91 0.92 17.59 0.81
CA VAL A 91 -0.06 16.82 0.04
C VAL A 91 -1.23 17.75 -0.30
N ALA A 92 -1.23 18.23 -1.54
CA ALA A 92 -2.30 19.08 -2.06
C ALA A 92 -3.55 18.28 -2.49
N SER A 93 -3.41 16.95 -2.70
CA SER A 93 -4.50 16.10 -3.19
C SER A 93 -4.61 14.79 -2.41
N PRO A 94 -5.82 14.34 -2.06
CA PRO A 94 -6.06 13.01 -1.48
C PRO A 94 -5.51 11.87 -2.35
N LEU A 95 -5.45 12.06 -3.67
CA LEU A 95 -4.88 11.08 -4.62
C LEU A 95 -3.36 10.91 -4.48
N ALA A 96 -2.70 11.82 -3.76
CA ALA A 96 -1.29 11.69 -3.46
C ALA A 96 -1.03 10.79 -2.25
N LEU A 97 -2.05 10.28 -1.55
CA LEU A 97 -1.90 9.33 -0.44
C LEU A 97 -2.76 8.08 -0.71
N CYS A 98 -2.21 6.90 -0.40
CA CYS A 98 -2.96 5.64 -0.48
C CYS A 98 -2.44 4.64 0.55
N TRP A 99 -3.35 3.82 1.06
CA TRP A 99 -2.98 2.60 1.78
C TRP A 99 -2.39 1.60 0.81
N VAL A 100 -1.51 0.73 1.30
CA VAL A 100 -0.92 -0.33 0.49
C VAL A 100 -1.04 -1.66 1.19
N LYS A 101 -1.48 -2.65 0.43
CA LYS A 101 -1.34 -4.08 0.72
C LYS A 101 -0.32 -4.68 -0.24
N THR A 102 0.75 -5.24 0.31
CA THR A 102 1.75 -5.98 -0.46
C THR A 102 1.51 -7.48 -0.34
N ARG A 103 1.05 -7.95 0.83
CA ARG A 103 0.96 -9.38 1.16
C ARG A 103 -0.34 -10.03 0.70
N ASN A 104 -0.25 -11.30 0.33
CA ASN A 104 -1.39 -12.16 -0.04
C ASN A 104 -2.26 -11.66 -1.21
N GLY A 105 -1.75 -10.76 -2.06
CA GLY A 105 -2.44 -10.35 -3.29
C GLY A 105 -3.85 -9.80 -3.05
N LYS A 106 -4.87 -10.33 -3.76
CA LYS A 106 -6.29 -9.94 -3.59
C LYS A 106 -6.98 -10.64 -2.39
N ASN A 107 -6.25 -11.40 -1.57
CA ASN A 107 -6.85 -12.06 -0.41
C ASN A 107 -6.80 -11.13 0.80
N PHE A 108 -7.95 -10.59 1.17
CA PHE A 108 -8.12 -9.69 2.31
C PHE A 108 -8.60 -10.47 3.53
N THR A 109 -8.18 -10.04 4.72
CA THR A 109 -8.75 -10.55 5.98
C THR A 109 -10.06 -9.84 6.29
N ASP A 110 -10.90 -10.41 7.15
CA ASP A 110 -12.18 -9.76 7.55
C ASP A 110 -11.95 -8.34 8.09
N GLY A 111 -10.92 -8.15 8.92
CA GLY A 111 -10.55 -6.81 9.40
C GLY A 111 -10.09 -5.85 8.28
N GLN A 112 -9.52 -6.35 7.20
CA GLN A 112 -9.19 -5.54 6.02
C GLN A 112 -10.45 -5.16 5.23
N LEU A 113 -11.38 -6.10 5.04
CA LEU A 113 -12.66 -5.85 4.37
C LEU A 113 -13.50 -4.82 5.14
N ASP A 114 -13.61 -4.97 6.46
CA ASP A 114 -14.29 -4.02 7.34
C ASP A 114 -13.69 -2.62 7.24
N GLN A 115 -12.36 -2.54 7.19
CA GLN A 115 -11.66 -1.26 7.07
C GLN A 115 -11.85 -0.64 5.68
N MET A 116 -11.91 -1.44 4.62
CA MET A 116 -12.12 -0.97 3.24
C MET A 116 -13.46 -0.27 3.06
N ALA A 117 -14.50 -0.66 3.81
CA ALA A 117 -15.79 0.03 3.81
C ALA A 117 -15.73 1.45 4.42
N ARG A 118 -14.69 1.75 5.21
CA ARG A 118 -14.58 2.96 6.04
C ARG A 118 -13.50 3.94 5.59
N ILE A 119 -12.44 3.46 4.92
CA ILE A 119 -11.36 4.32 4.44
C ILE A 119 -11.83 5.29 3.37
N LYS A 120 -11.31 6.52 3.44
CA LYS A 120 -11.46 7.55 2.41
C LYS A 120 -10.24 7.59 1.51
N LEU A 121 -9.06 7.23 2.02
CA LEU A 121 -7.88 7.08 1.20
C LEU A 121 -8.03 5.85 0.30
N PRO A 122 -7.59 5.92 -0.96
CA PRO A 122 -7.59 4.77 -1.83
C PRO A 122 -6.66 3.67 -1.28
N LEU A 123 -6.95 2.43 -1.67
CA LEU A 123 -6.16 1.25 -1.36
C LEU A 123 -5.47 0.74 -2.62
N ALA A 124 -4.17 0.59 -2.50
CA ALA A 124 -3.30 -0.03 -3.46
C ALA A 124 -3.05 -1.50 -3.12
N VAL A 125 -3.21 -2.38 -4.12
CA VAL A 125 -2.76 -3.76 -4.01
C VAL A 125 -1.52 -3.91 -4.89
N PHE A 126 -0.37 -4.05 -4.24
CA PHE A 126 0.90 -4.32 -4.89
C PHE A 126 1.09 -5.82 -5.07
N ARG A 127 1.49 -6.24 -6.27
CA ARG A 127 1.74 -7.65 -6.59
C ARG A 127 3.04 -7.82 -7.34
N VAL A 128 3.67 -8.95 -7.08
CA VAL A 128 4.80 -9.48 -7.83
C VAL A 128 4.35 -10.82 -8.41
N ARG A 129 4.46 -11.00 -9.73
CA ARG A 129 3.98 -12.21 -10.41
C ARG A 129 4.71 -13.48 -9.93
N ASP A 130 6.02 -13.39 -9.85
CA ASP A 130 6.89 -14.43 -9.29
C ASP A 130 8.02 -13.77 -8.50
N VAL A 131 7.94 -13.84 -7.17
CA VAL A 131 8.92 -13.23 -6.25
C VAL A 131 10.31 -13.87 -6.39
N LEU A 132 10.39 -15.12 -6.86
CA LEU A 132 11.64 -15.87 -6.99
C LEU A 132 12.21 -15.82 -8.41
N ALA A 133 11.55 -15.15 -9.35
CA ALA A 133 12.10 -14.94 -10.67
C ALA A 133 13.41 -14.12 -10.58
N PRO A 134 14.34 -14.30 -11.55
CA PRO A 134 15.52 -13.45 -11.63
C PRO A 134 15.13 -11.97 -11.70
N PRO A 135 15.90 -11.04 -11.12
CA PRO A 135 15.53 -9.62 -11.05
C PRO A 135 15.13 -8.99 -12.39
N ALA A 136 15.78 -9.39 -13.49
CA ALA A 136 15.48 -8.91 -14.84
C ALA A 136 14.10 -9.35 -15.39
N LYS A 137 13.44 -10.31 -14.74
CA LYS A 137 12.13 -10.86 -15.11
C LYS A 137 11.05 -10.57 -14.07
N ILE A 138 11.37 -9.77 -13.04
CA ILE A 138 10.41 -9.39 -12.02
C ILE A 138 9.40 -8.43 -12.63
N GLU A 139 8.14 -8.86 -12.65
CA GLU A 139 7.00 -8.05 -13.07
C GLU A 139 6.23 -7.62 -11.82
N THR A 140 6.24 -6.32 -11.54
CA THR A 140 5.45 -5.70 -10.48
C THR A 140 4.21 -5.06 -11.08
N LYS A 141 3.09 -5.16 -10.37
CA LYS A 141 1.84 -4.47 -10.72
C LYS A 141 1.27 -3.82 -9.49
N TRP A 142 0.84 -2.57 -9.65
CA TRP A 142 0.16 -1.80 -8.62
C TRP A 142 -1.21 -1.40 -9.15
N GLU A 143 -2.26 -1.80 -8.45
CA GLU A 143 -3.64 -1.44 -8.78
C GLU A 143 -4.19 -0.59 -7.64
N THR A 144 -4.60 0.65 -7.93
CA THR A 144 -5.15 1.59 -6.94
C THR A 144 -6.64 1.76 -7.20
N LYS A 145 -7.46 1.50 -6.19
CA LYS A 145 -8.90 1.73 -6.22
C LYS A 145 -9.36 2.28 -4.86
N SER A 146 -10.55 2.84 -4.81
CA SER A 146 -11.22 3.12 -3.54
C SER A 146 -11.52 1.80 -2.80
N GLY A 147 -11.73 1.88 -1.49
CA GLY A 147 -12.11 0.70 -0.70
C GLY A 147 -13.42 0.06 -1.19
N LYS A 148 -14.39 0.88 -1.63
CA LYS A 148 -15.67 0.41 -2.17
C LYS A 148 -15.52 -0.37 -3.47
N GLU A 149 -14.79 0.18 -4.44
CA GLU A 149 -14.55 -0.51 -5.72
C GLU A 149 -13.83 -1.86 -5.55
N TRP A 150 -13.00 -1.98 -4.52
CA TRP A 150 -12.41 -3.27 -4.19
C TRP A 150 -13.41 -4.26 -3.59
N LEU A 151 -14.33 -3.79 -2.74
CA LEU A 151 -15.39 -4.62 -2.17
C LEU A 151 -16.32 -5.11 -3.27
N ASP A 152 -16.75 -4.22 -4.17
CA ASP A 152 -17.60 -4.57 -5.31
C ASP A 152 -16.92 -5.66 -6.17
N GLU A 153 -15.62 -5.54 -6.49
CA GLU A 153 -14.89 -6.56 -7.27
C GLU A 153 -14.70 -7.90 -6.53
N ILE A 154 -14.81 -7.91 -5.21
CA ILE A 154 -14.74 -9.14 -4.40
C ILE A 154 -16.10 -9.81 -4.36
N ASP A 155 -17.17 -9.03 -4.19
CA ASP A 155 -18.54 -9.51 -4.17
C ASP A 155 -18.95 -10.07 -5.53
N ASP A 156 -18.67 -9.36 -6.63
CA ASP A 156 -18.92 -9.83 -8.01
C ASP A 156 -18.32 -11.24 -8.25
N LYS A 157 -17.10 -11.48 -7.76
CA LYS A 157 -16.42 -12.77 -7.91
C LYS A 157 -16.97 -13.87 -7.01
N ARG A 158 -17.56 -13.50 -5.87
CA ARG A 158 -18.23 -14.46 -5.00
C ARG A 158 -19.53 -14.92 -5.66
N GLU A 159 -20.30 -13.99 -6.22
CA GLU A 159 -21.51 -14.30 -6.96
C GLU A 159 -21.21 -15.18 -8.19
N GLU A 160 -20.13 -14.90 -8.93
CA GLU A 160 -19.68 -15.76 -10.05
C GLU A 160 -19.33 -17.18 -9.59
N ALA A 161 -18.60 -17.32 -8.47
CA ALA A 161 -18.20 -18.64 -7.96
C ALA A 161 -19.38 -19.45 -7.42
N GLU A 162 -20.32 -18.81 -6.73
CA GLU A 162 -21.54 -19.45 -6.24
C GLU A 162 -22.46 -19.88 -7.40
N SER A 163 -22.52 -19.08 -8.47
CA SER A 163 -23.27 -19.44 -9.69
C SER A 163 -22.65 -20.63 -10.43
N ASP A 164 -21.34 -20.83 -10.39
CA ASP A 164 -20.67 -21.96 -11.08
C ASP A 164 -20.84 -23.29 -10.32
N ASP A 165 -20.91 -23.24 -8.99
CA ASP A 165 -21.09 -24.44 -8.14
C ASP A 165 -22.53 -24.99 -8.20
N ASP A 166 -23.54 -24.16 -8.52
CA ASP A 166 -24.94 -24.56 -8.66
C ASP A 166 -25.25 -25.36 -9.97
N TYR A 167 -24.27 -25.53 -10.87
CA TYR A 167 -24.40 -26.31 -12.11
C TYR A 167 -23.64 -27.66 -12.12
N LEU A 168 -23.16 -28.15 -10.97
CA LEU A 168 -22.53 -29.48 -10.80
C LEU A 168 -23.40 -30.48 -10.02
#